data_AF-A0A1U8LNJ0-F1
#
_entry.id   AF-A0A1U8LNJ0-F1
#
_cell.length_a   1.000
_cell.length_b   1.000
_cell.length_c   1.000
_cell.angle_alpha   90.00
_cell.angle_beta   90.00
_cell.angle_gamma   90.00
#
_symmetry.space_group_name_H-M   'P 1'
#
loop_
_entity.id
_entity.type
_entity.pdbx_description
1 polymer ?
#
loop_
_entity_poly.entity_id
_entity_poly.type
_entity_poly.pdbx_seq_one_letter_code
_entity_poly.pdbx_strand_id
1 'polypeptide(L)'
;MRTSPSLLSLTIDSAVLNLSNIADLSPLPDHIVIDLFLRTLRAGKLTERVLKLFIDTGKDEVFSLIQALNIRVTLTPVLPTRCSEKF
;
A
#
# COMPACT_ATOMS: atom_id res chain seq x y z
N MET A 1 -24.08 -0.85 22.63
CA MET A 1 -24.49 0.41 21.99
C MET A 1 -23.72 0.54 20.69
N ARG A 2 -24.38 0.53 19.52
CA ARG A 2 -23.70 0.83 18.24
C ARG A 2 -23.52 2.34 18.18
N THR A 3 -22.34 2.82 18.52
CA THR A 3 -21.94 4.20 18.22
C THR A 3 -22.05 4.39 16.71
N SER A 4 -22.69 5.47 16.27
CA SER A 4 -22.73 5.82 14.86
C SER A 4 -21.28 5.91 14.33
N PRO A 5 -21.00 5.36 13.15
CA PRO A 5 -19.67 5.43 12.58
C PRO A 5 -19.30 6.89 12.33
N SER A 6 -18.06 7.26 12.64
CA SER A 6 -17.56 8.60 12.32
C SER A 6 -17.44 8.76 10.81
N LEU A 7 -17.54 10.01 10.35
CA LEU A 7 -17.33 10.33 8.93
C LEU A 7 -15.98 9.81 8.44
N LEU A 8 -14.93 9.98 9.26
CA LEU A 8 -13.60 9.44 8.96
C LEU A 8 -13.62 7.92 8.74
N SER A 9 -14.27 7.15 9.62
CA SER A 9 -14.37 5.70 9.43
C SER A 9 -15.06 5.34 8.13
N LEU A 10 -16.19 5.99 7.81
CA LEU A 10 -16.91 5.76 6.56
C LEU A 10 -16.08 6.14 5.34
N THR A 11 -15.32 7.23 5.41
CA THR A 11 -14.42 7.67 4.34
C THR A 11 -13.32 6.65 4.11
N ILE A 12 -12.70 6.11 5.16
CA ILE A 12 -11.65 5.08 5.02
C ILE A 12 -12.25 3.80 4.44
N ASP A 13 -13.41 3.36 4.94
CA ASP A 13 -14.09 2.17 4.42
C ASP A 13 -14.43 2.32 2.92
N SER A 14 -14.91 3.50 2.51
CA SER A 14 -15.16 3.83 1.11
C SER A 14 -13.87 3.92 0.28
N ALA A 15 -12.79 4.48 0.84
CA ALA A 15 -11.49 4.56 0.19
C ALA A 15 -10.93 3.17 -0.08
N VAL A 16 -11.05 2.22 0.86
CA VAL A 16 -10.63 0.82 0.65
C VAL A 16 -11.35 0.17 -0.53
N LEU A 17 -12.61 0.51 -0.77
CA LEU A 17 -13.34 0.01 -1.94
C LEU A 17 -12.84 0.59 -3.27
N ASN A 18 -12.30 1.81 -3.25
CA ASN A 18 -11.91 2.56 -4.44
C ASN A 18 -10.38 2.73 -4.59
N LEU A 19 -9.58 2.04 -3.79
CA LEU A 19 -8.11 2.13 -3.78
C LEU A 19 -7.48 1.92 -5.16
N SER A 20 -8.06 1.06 -6.00
CA SER A 20 -7.59 0.81 -7.36
C SER A 20 -7.71 2.02 -8.28
N ASN A 21 -8.52 3.03 -7.93
CA ASN A 21 -8.70 4.24 -8.72
C ASN A 21 -7.89 5.42 -8.17
N ILE A 22 -7.29 5.27 -6.99
CA ILE A 22 -6.44 6.29 -6.38
C ILE A 22 -5.04 6.19 -7.01
N ALA A 23 -4.46 7.34 -7.33
CA ALA A 23 -3.13 7.40 -7.95
C ALA A 23 -2.01 7.55 -6.91
N ASP A 24 -2.25 8.31 -5.83
CA ASP A 24 -1.24 8.65 -4.85
C ASP A 24 -1.85 8.86 -3.45
N LEU A 25 -1.15 8.41 -2.41
CA LEU A 25 -1.49 8.59 -0.99
C LEU A 25 -0.46 9.48 -0.25
N SER A 26 0.56 10.00 -0.95
CA SER A 26 1.56 10.91 -0.39
C SER A 26 1.02 12.12 0.39
N PRO A 27 -0.14 12.76 0.03
CA PRO A 27 -0.63 13.92 0.78
C PRO A 27 -1.30 13.54 2.11
N LEU A 28 -1.48 12.25 2.39
CA LEU A 28 -2.17 11.81 3.59
C LEU A 28 -1.23 11.74 4.80
N PRO A 29 -1.73 12.10 5.99
CA PRO A 29 -1.02 11.84 7.25
C PRO A 29 -0.79 10.36 7.50
N ASP A 30 0.33 10.04 8.13
CA ASP A 30 0.83 8.68 8.36
C ASP A 30 -0.21 7.80 9.06
N HIS A 31 -0.85 8.32 10.12
CA HIS A 31 -1.88 7.61 10.87
C HIS A 31 -3.09 7.19 10.01
N ILE A 32 -3.45 7.99 8.99
CA ILE A 32 -4.55 7.65 8.07
C ILE A 32 -4.10 6.56 7.11
N VAL A 33 -2.88 6.67 6.56
CA VAL A 33 -2.31 5.68 5.63
C VAL A 33 -2.23 4.31 6.30
N ILE A 34 -1.84 4.27 7.57
CA ILE A 34 -1.75 3.04 8.36
C ILE A 34 -3.14 2.43 8.61
N ASP A 35 -4.13 3.23 9.03
CA ASP A 35 -5.49 2.71 9.22
C ASP A 35 -6.06 2.18 7.90
N LEU A 36 -5.81 2.88 6.80
CA LEU A 36 -6.22 2.46 5.46
C LEU A 36 -5.54 1.14 5.05
N PHE A 37 -4.24 0.98 5.32
CA PHE A 37 -3.52 -0.27 5.09
C PHE A 37 -4.10 -1.43 5.91
N LEU A 38 -4.30 -1.23 7.22
CA LEU A 38 -4.85 -2.25 8.12
C LEU A 38 -6.27 -2.67 7.72
N ARG A 39 -7.12 -1.72 7.32
CA ARG A 39 -8.47 -2.02 6.83
C ARG A 39 -8.44 -2.72 5.48
N THR A 40 -7.48 -2.41 4.62
CA THR A 40 -7.27 -3.10 3.35
C THR A 40 -6.88 -4.57 3.57
N LEU A 41 -6.01 -4.83 4.55
CA LEU A 41 -5.65 -6.20 4.96
C LEU A 41 -6.86 -6.94 5.51
N ARG A 42 -7.64 -6.33 6.40
CA ARG A 42 -8.87 -6.92 6.95
C ARG A 42 -9.91 -7.22 5.88
N ALA A 43 -10.00 -6.38 4.85
CA ALA A 43 -10.89 -6.58 3.71
C ALA A 43 -10.37 -7.63 2.71
N GLY A 44 -9.13 -8.13 2.87
CA GLY A 44 -8.53 -9.08 1.93
C GLY A 44 -8.28 -8.51 0.54
N LYS A 45 -8.19 -7.18 0.40
CA LYS A 45 -8.04 -6.48 -0.90
C LYS A 45 -6.59 -6.10 -1.21
N LEU A 46 -5.62 -6.73 -0.55
CA LEU A 46 -4.21 -6.49 -0.83
C LEU A 46 -3.84 -7.13 -2.16
N THR A 47 -3.78 -6.31 -3.21
CA THR A 47 -3.29 -6.70 -4.53
C THR A 47 -1.90 -6.10 -4.76
N GLU A 48 -1.14 -6.61 -5.74
CA GLU A 48 0.20 -6.09 -6.06
C GLU A 48 0.18 -4.58 -6.38
N ARG A 49 -0.83 -4.13 -7.14
CA ARG A 49 -1.00 -2.70 -7.46
C ARG A 49 -1.20 -1.86 -6.20
N VAL A 50 -2.04 -2.32 -5.27
CA VAL A 50 -2.34 -1.62 -4.03
C VAL A 50 -1.11 -1.62 -3.12
N LEU A 51 -0.38 -2.74 -3.04
CA LEU A 51 0.87 -2.83 -2.29
C LEU A 51 1.91 -1.84 -2.83
N LYS A 52 2.06 -1.75 -4.16
CA LYS A 52 2.94 -0.78 -4.80
C LYS A 52 2.58 0.66 -4.44
N LEU A 53 1.29 0.97 -4.42
CA LEU A 53 0.77 2.29 -4.05
C LEU A 53 1.15 2.66 -2.60
N PHE A 54 1.06 1.71 -1.67
CA PHE A 54 1.50 1.91 -0.28
C PHE A 54 3.03 2.05 -0.15
N ILE A 55 3.80 1.33 -0.96
CA ILE A 55 5.27 1.44 -1.03
C ILE A 55 5.69 2.81 -1.58
N ASP A 56 5.02 3.26 -2.64
CA ASP A 56 5.27 4.55 -3.31
C ASP A 56 5.02 5.74 -2.37
N THR A 57 4.24 5.54 -1.29
CA THR A 57 4.01 6.57 -0.26
C THR A 57 5.28 6.86 0.55
N GLY A 58 6.27 5.96 0.56
CA GLY A 58 7.58 6.21 1.19
C GLY A 58 7.57 6.31 2.72
N LYS A 59 6.54 5.79 3.40
CA LYS A 59 6.38 5.89 4.86
C LYS A 59 7.03 4.69 5.56
N ASP A 60 7.92 4.95 6.51
CA ASP A 60 8.70 3.92 7.23
C ASP A 60 7.83 2.90 7.98
N GLU A 61 6.70 3.36 8.53
CA GLU A 61 5.76 2.50 9.26
C GLU A 61 5.10 1.46 8.36
N VAL A 62 4.79 1.84 7.12
CA VAL A 62 4.22 0.93 6.11
C VAL A 62 5.25 -0.13 5.72
N PHE A 63 6.50 0.25 5.51
CA PHE A 63 7.58 -0.71 5.26
C PHE A 63 7.79 -1.68 6.42
N SER A 64 7.74 -1.18 7.65
CA SER A 64 7.86 -2.01 8.86
C SER A 64 6.74 -3.05 8.94
N LEU A 65 5.50 -2.68 8.60
CA LEU A 65 4.37 -3.60 8.53
C LEU A 65 4.53 -4.64 7.40
N ILE A 66 4.99 -4.23 6.22
CA ILE A 66 5.24 -5.13 5.09
C ILE A 66 6.32 -6.16 5.47
N GLN A 67 7.40 -5.74 6.13
CA GLN A 67 8.45 -6.63 6.63
C GLN A 67 7.94 -7.57 7.72
N ALA A 68 7.15 -7.07 8.67
CA ALA A 68 6.55 -7.89 9.73
C ALA A 68 5.60 -8.97 9.17
N LEU A 69 4.90 -8.65 8.09
CA LEU A 69 4.03 -9.58 7.35
C LEU A 69 4.82 -10.52 6.41
N ASN A 70 6.14 -10.39 6.37
CA ASN A 70 7.05 -11.17 5.52
C ASN A 70 6.66 -11.14 4.03
N ILE A 71 6.10 -10.01 3.57
CA ILE A 71 5.67 -9.82 2.19
C ILE A 71 6.93 -9.55 1.35
N ARG A 72 7.24 -10.49 0.45
CA ARG A 72 8.31 -10.31 -0.53
C ARG A 72 7.75 -9.56 -1.73
N VAL A 73 8.07 -8.27 -1.83
CA VAL A 73 7.82 -7.52 -3.06
C VAL A 73 8.70 -8.15 -4.13
N THR A 74 8.08 -8.78 -5.14
CA THR A 74 8.80 -9.41 -6.24
C THR A 74 9.58 -8.33 -6.96
N LEU A 75 10.88 -8.22 -6.68
CA LEU A 75 11.78 -7.39 -7.47
C LEU A 75 11.76 -7.98 -8.88
N THR A 76 11.28 -7.21 -9.85
CA THR A 76 11.41 -7.60 -11.25
C THR A 76 12.89 -7.91 -11.49
N PRO A 77 13.22 -9.11 -12.00
CA PRO A 77 14.61 -9.46 -12.22
C PRO A 77 15.19 -8.42 -13.18
N VAL A 78 16.28 -7.77 -12.77
CA VAL A 78 17.07 -6.92 -13.66
C VAL A 78 17.66 -7.88 -14.68
N LEU A 79 17.02 -7.98 -15.84
CA LEU A 79 17.58 -8.70 -16.97
C LEU A 79 18.89 -7.99 -17.33
N PRO A 80 20.04 -8.68 -17.35
CA PRO A 80 21.27 -8.08 -17.83
C PRO A 80 21.00 -7.65 -19.28
N THR A 81 20.86 -6.35 -19.51
CA THR A 81 20.88 -5.79 -20.85
C THR A 81 22.26 -6.09 -21.40
N ARG A 82 22.31 -6.86 -22.50
CA ARG A 82 23.51 -7.38 -23.17
C ARG A 82 24.78 -6.62 -22.78
N CYS A 83 25.70 -7.30 -22.11
CA CYS A 83 27.07 -6.84 -21.95
C CYS A 83 27.56 -6.37 -23.32
N SER A 84 27.83 -5.07 -23.48
CA SER A 84 28.54 -4.58 -24.65
C SER A 84 29.90 -5.25 -24.64
N GLU A 85 30.11 -6.22 -25.54
CA GLU A 85 31.44 -6.71 -25.88
C GLU A 85 32.28 -5.51 -26.30
N LYS A 86 33.21 -5.10 -25.45
CA LYS A 86 34.36 -4.29 -25.83
C LYS A 86 35.59 -4.96 -25.22
N PHE A 87 36.08 -5.96 -25.94
CA PHE A 87 37.50 -6.25 -26.00
C PHE A 87 38.18 -5.15 -26.81
#